data_AF-A0AAD7Z8T1-F1
#
_entry.id   AF-A0AAD7Z8T1-F1
#
_cell.length_a   1.000
_cell.length_b   1.000
_cell.length_c   1.000
_cell.angle_alpha   90.00
_cell.angle_beta   90.00
_cell.angle_gamma   90.00
#
_symmetry.space_group_name_H-M   'P 1'
#
loop_
_entity.id
_entity.type
_entity.pdbx_description
1 polymer ?
#
loop_
_entity_poly.entity_id
_entity_poly.type
_entity_poly.pdbx_seq_one_letter_code
_entity_poly.pdbx_strand_id
1 'polypeptide(L)'
;VYIVSTWDLPTFGTGNLLITEVGGMYQRVGFYIEIISLVATNEVKITHVSRRQCRFYDESNLKISPVYTEQHCHAQCRIDLAAKHCGCVPFFYEGAVEGNYYFLC
;
A
#
# COMPACT_ATOMS: atom_id res chain seq x y z
N VAL A 1 -12.18 6.83 9.36
CA VAL A 1 -10.81 6.84 9.93
C VAL A 1 -10.07 5.63 9.41
N TYR A 2 -8.77 5.75 9.13
CA TYR A 2 -7.93 4.64 8.65
C TYR A 2 -6.90 4.29 9.72
N ILE A 3 -6.67 2.99 9.92
CA ILE A 3 -5.59 2.46 10.75
C ILE A 3 -4.70 1.66 9.79
N VAL A 4 -3.54 2.21 9.48
CA VAL A 4 -2.59 1.64 8.50
C VAL A 4 -1.17 1.74 9.05
N SER A 5 -0.25 0.95 8.50
CA SER A 5 1.17 1.05 8.87
C SER A 5 1.73 2.41 8.45
N THR A 6 2.83 2.83 9.07
CA THR A 6 3.49 4.12 8.74
C THR A 6 4.02 4.18 7.31
N TRP A 7 4.13 3.04 6.64
CA TRP A 7 4.62 2.93 5.27
C TRP A 7 3.48 2.80 4.26
N ASP A 8 2.27 2.43 4.68
CA ASP A 8 1.17 2.20 3.74
C ASP A 8 0.32 3.45 3.54
N LEU A 9 -0.03 3.72 2.27
CA LEU A 9 -0.99 4.75 1.92
C LEU A 9 -2.44 4.24 2.14
N PRO A 10 -3.33 5.04 2.74
CA PRO A 10 -4.75 4.71 2.83
C PRO A 10 -5.40 4.88 1.45
N THR A 11 -5.33 3.84 0.62
CA THR A 11 -5.95 3.80 -0.71
C THR A 11 -7.42 3.37 -0.66
N PHE A 12 -8.15 3.58 -1.76
CA PHE A 12 -9.50 3.03 -1.95
C PHE A 12 -9.44 1.49 -1.96
N GLY A 13 -9.72 0.88 -0.81
CA GLY A 13 -9.61 -0.56 -0.55
C GLY A 13 -9.01 -0.91 0.81
N THR A 14 -8.26 0.03 1.43
CA THR A 14 -7.85 -0.12 2.83
C THR A 14 -9.08 -0.04 3.72
N GLY A 15 -9.24 -1.03 4.62
CA GLY A 15 -10.39 -1.13 5.51
C GLY A 15 -10.65 0.21 6.21
N ASN A 16 -11.80 0.80 5.93
CA ASN A 16 -12.21 2.08 6.48
C ASN A 16 -13.16 1.86 7.64
N LEU A 17 -12.87 2.49 8.78
CA LEU A 17 -13.83 2.59 9.85
C LEU A 17 -14.84 3.69 9.50
N LEU A 18 -16.07 3.27 9.20
CA LEU A 18 -17.22 4.15 9.05
C LEU A 18 -17.64 4.63 10.44
N ILE A 19 -17.32 5.89 10.76
CA ILE A 19 -17.87 6.55 11.94
C ILE A 19 -19.14 7.25 11.46
N THR A 20 -20.30 6.65 11.74
CA THR A 20 -21.59 7.26 11.41
C THR A 20 -22.02 8.16 12.56
N GLU A 21 -22.16 9.46 12.30
CA GLU A 21 -22.89 10.35 13.21
C GLU A 21 -24.39 10.15 13.00
N VAL A 22 -25.02 9.32 13.83
CA VAL A 22 -26.48 9.20 13.86
C VAL A 22 -26.98 9.96 15.08
N GLY A 23 -27.52 11.16 14.89
CA GLY A 23 -28.24 11.91 15.93
C GLY A 23 -27.40 12.43 17.11
N GLY A 24 -26.14 12.81 16.90
CA GLY A 24 -25.29 13.41 17.94
C GLY A 24 -24.67 12.42 18.94
N MET A 25 -24.74 11.12 18.65
CA MET A 25 -24.10 10.08 19.45
C MET A 25 -22.74 9.69 18.84
N TYR A 26 -21.64 10.03 19.53
CA TYR A 26 -20.29 9.60 19.12
C TYR A 26 -20.09 8.11 19.42
N GLN A 27 -19.80 7.32 18.39
CA GLN A 27 -19.49 5.90 18.56
C GLN A 27 -18.07 5.74 19.09
N ARG A 28 -17.92 5.18 20.29
CA ARG A 28 -16.61 4.74 20.81
C ARG A 28 -16.18 3.50 20.04
N VAL A 29 -15.20 3.65 19.17
CA VAL A 29 -14.61 2.50 18.46
C VAL A 29 -13.32 2.10 19.17
N GLY A 30 -13.35 0.90 19.77
CA GLY A 30 -12.15 0.21 20.23
C GLY A 30 -11.56 -0.64 19.12
N PHE A 31 -10.24 -0.68 19.02
CA PHE A 31 -9.52 -1.59 18.13
C PHE A 31 -8.71 -2.59 18.95
N TYR A 32 -8.61 -3.81 18.45
CA TYR A 32 -7.79 -4.87 19.04
C TYR A 32 -6.70 -5.20 18.03
N ILE A 33 -5.45 -5.16 18.47
CA ILE A 33 -4.30 -5.48 17.62
C ILE A 33 -3.84 -6.88 17.98
N GLU A 34 -3.86 -7.77 17.00
CA GLU A 34 -3.21 -9.08 17.10
C GLU A 34 -1.93 -9.05 16.28
N ILE A 35 -0.79 -9.25 16.94
CA ILE A 35 0.51 -9.24 16.28
C ILE A 35 0.87 -10.70 15.96
N ILE A 36 0.91 -11.01 14.67
CA ILE A 36 1.40 -12.30 14.18
C ILE A 36 2.81 -12.05 13.63
N SER A 37 3.80 -12.74 14.20
CA SER A 37 5.18 -12.70 13.70
C SER A 37 5.56 -14.06 13.11
N LEU A 38 6.06 -14.03 11.88
CA LEU A 38 6.56 -15.19 11.16
C LEU A 38 8.05 -14.95 10.92
N VAL A 39 8.90 -15.68 11.63
CA VAL A 39 10.36 -15.55 11.51
C VAL A 39 10.87 -16.71 10.67
N ALA A 40 11.48 -16.38 9.53
CA ALA A 40 12.18 -17.33 8.69
C ALA A 40 13.69 -17.32 9.00
N THR A 41 14.37 -18.39 8.63
CA THR A 41 15.84 -18.43 8.74
C THR A 41 16.48 -17.49 7.71
N ASN A 42 17.69 -17.00 7.98
CA ASN A 42 18.35 -16.02 7.12
C ASN A 42 18.66 -16.56 5.72
N GLU A 43 18.75 -17.88 5.57
CA GLU A 43 19.03 -18.55 4.28
C GLU A 43 17.89 -18.35 3.28
N VAL A 44 16.66 -18.05 3.75
CA VAL A 44 15.51 -17.75 2.89
C VAL A 44 15.71 -16.44 2.12
N LYS A 45 16.47 -15.48 2.67
CA LYS A 45 16.83 -14.24 1.95
C LYS A 45 17.75 -14.50 0.75
N ILE A 46 18.63 -15.50 0.85
CA ILE A 46 19.59 -15.88 -0.20
C ILE A 46 18.89 -16.50 -1.40
N THR A 47 17.72 -17.11 -1.18
CA THR A 47 16.92 -17.72 -2.25
C THR A 47 16.24 -16.65 -3.10
N HIS A 48 16.33 -16.77 -4.42
CA HIS A 48 15.73 -15.82 -5.35
C HIS A 48 14.20 -15.68 -5.16
N VAL A 49 13.67 -14.46 -5.32
CA VAL A 49 12.25 -14.11 -5.18
C VAL A 49 11.34 -15.09 -5.93
N SER A 50 11.72 -15.49 -7.15
CA SER A 50 10.91 -16.38 -7.98
C SER A 50 10.73 -17.80 -7.42
N ARG A 51 11.57 -18.25 -6.48
CA ARG A 51 11.38 -19.56 -5.83
C ARG A 51 10.51 -19.46 -4.58
N ARG A 52 10.61 -18.35 -3.84
CA ARG A 52 9.85 -18.13 -2.60
C ARG A 52 8.49 -17.47 -2.79
N GLN A 53 8.25 -16.85 -3.95
CA GLN A 53 6.99 -16.18 -4.31
C GLN A 53 6.56 -15.04 -3.37
N CYS A 54 7.45 -14.57 -2.49
CA CYS A 54 7.27 -13.42 -1.63
C CYS A 54 8.51 -12.50 -1.66
N ARG A 55 8.34 -11.24 -1.24
CA ARG A 55 9.40 -10.24 -1.18
C ARG A 55 9.54 -9.71 0.23
N PHE A 56 10.78 -9.43 0.62
CA PHE A 56 11.08 -8.69 1.85
C PHE A 56 10.89 -7.18 1.62
N TYR A 57 10.75 -6.43 2.72
CA TYR A 57 10.48 -4.99 2.69
C TYR A 57 11.55 -4.20 1.94
N ASP A 58 12.80 -4.68 1.93
CA ASP A 58 13.98 -4.11 1.30
C ASP A 58 14.16 -4.52 -0.17
N GLU A 59 13.30 -5.38 -0.71
CA GLU A 59 13.39 -5.91 -2.08
C GLU A 59 12.39 -5.27 -3.04
N SER A 60 12.15 -3.97 -2.85
CA SER A 60 11.23 -3.20 -3.69
C SER A 60 11.79 -3.03 -5.08
N ASN A 61 10.94 -3.30 -6.07
CA ASN A 61 11.15 -2.96 -7.48
C ASN A 61 10.08 -1.97 -7.97
N LEU A 62 9.40 -1.30 -7.03
CA LEU A 62 8.31 -0.37 -7.30
C LEU A 62 8.89 1.02 -7.61
N LYS A 63 8.25 1.77 -8.51
CA LYS A 63 8.65 3.15 -8.82
C LYS A 63 8.15 4.13 -7.77
N ILE A 64 6.98 3.82 -7.18
CA ILE A 64 6.31 4.70 -6.23
C ILE A 64 6.94 4.75 -4.83
N SER A 65 7.73 3.73 -4.46
CA SER A 65 8.29 3.62 -3.10
C SER A 65 9.48 2.66 -3.06
N PRO A 66 10.56 2.99 -2.33
CA PRO A 66 11.70 2.11 -2.13
C PRO A 66 11.40 0.93 -1.19
N VAL A 67 10.25 0.95 -0.48
CA VAL A 67 9.85 -0.12 0.44
C VAL A 67 8.77 -0.98 -0.21
N TYR A 68 8.96 -2.30 -0.17
CA TYR A 68 7.96 -3.24 -0.64
C TYR A 68 6.90 -3.45 0.45
N THR A 69 5.66 -3.08 0.11
CA THR A 69 4.46 -3.56 0.79
C THR A 69 3.44 -4.01 -0.25
N GLU A 70 2.50 -4.86 0.16
CA GLU A 70 1.42 -5.30 -0.73
C GLU A 70 0.62 -4.09 -1.26
N GLN A 71 0.35 -3.10 -0.39
CA GLN A 71 -0.40 -1.91 -0.76
C GLN A 71 0.33 -1.06 -1.80
N HIS A 72 1.65 -0.90 -1.66
CA HIS A 72 2.45 -0.21 -2.69
C HIS A 72 2.43 -0.97 -4.03
N CYS A 73 2.50 -2.30 -3.99
CA CYS A 73 2.43 -3.11 -5.21
C CYS A 73 1.10 -2.90 -5.94
N HIS A 74 -0.02 -2.92 -5.20
CA HIS A 74 -1.34 -2.66 -5.76
C HIS A 74 -1.50 -1.22 -6.27
N ALA A 75 -0.96 -0.23 -5.56
CA ALA A 75 -1.00 1.16 -5.98
C ALA A 75 -0.21 1.38 -7.29
N GLN A 76 1.01 0.86 -7.38
CA GLN A 76 1.82 0.90 -8.61
C GLN A 76 1.08 0.25 -9.78
N CYS A 77 0.46 -0.92 -9.55
CA CYS A 77 -0.32 -1.61 -10.58
C CYS A 77 -1.48 -0.75 -11.10
N ARG A 78 -2.22 -0.08 -10.20
CA ARG A 78 -3.31 0.85 -10.59
C ARG A 78 -2.79 2.06 -11.37
N ILE A 79 -1.65 2.63 -10.96
CA ILE A 79 -0.99 3.74 -11.66
C ILE A 79 -0.59 3.32 -13.07
N ASP A 80 0.07 2.17 -13.21
CA ASP A 80 0.53 1.69 -14.52
C ASP A 80 -0.65 1.36 -15.45
N LEU A 81 -1.75 0.82 -14.91
CA LEU A 81 -2.98 0.61 -15.66
C LEU A 81 -3.63 1.94 -16.07
N ALA A 82 -3.73 2.91 -15.17
CA ALA A 82 -4.29 4.23 -15.49
C ALA A 82 -3.46 4.93 -16.57
N ALA A 83 -2.14 4.92 -16.45
CA ALA A 83 -1.26 5.47 -17.46
C ALA A 83 -1.40 4.75 -18.81
N LYS A 84 -1.49 3.41 -18.81
CA LYS A 84 -1.63 2.61 -20.03
C LYS A 84 -2.97 2.83 -20.75
N HIS A 85 -4.07 2.93 -19.99
CA HIS A 85 -5.42 2.97 -20.55
C HIS A 85 -5.97 4.38 -20.73
N CYS A 86 -5.64 5.30 -19.82
CA CYS A 86 -6.16 6.67 -19.81
C CYS A 86 -5.11 7.70 -20.24
N GLY A 87 -3.81 7.35 -20.26
CA GLY A 87 -2.72 8.27 -20.60
C GLY A 87 -2.36 9.25 -19.48
N CYS A 88 -3.01 9.15 -18.31
CA CYS A 88 -2.78 9.99 -17.14
C CYS A 88 -2.93 9.19 -15.84
N VAL A 89 -2.42 9.75 -14.75
CA VAL A 89 -2.44 9.15 -13.41
C VAL A 89 -3.23 10.05 -12.47
N PRO A 90 -4.11 9.51 -11.61
CA PRO A 90 -4.87 10.33 -10.67
C PRO A 90 -4.00 11.14 -9.69
N PHE A 91 -4.38 12.40 -9.45
CA PHE A 91 -3.70 13.35 -8.54
C PHE A 91 -3.41 12.80 -7.14
N PHE A 92 -4.26 11.92 -6.60
CA PHE A 92 -4.04 11.36 -5.26
C PHE A 92 -2.86 10.38 -5.18
N TYR A 93 -2.20 10.08 -6.30
CA TYR A 93 -0.93 9.36 -6.34
C TYR A 93 0.31 10.30 -6.44
N GLU A 94 0.16 11.62 -6.36
CA GLU A 94 1.22 12.62 -6.55
C GLU A 94 2.54 12.33 -5.80
N GLY A 95 2.49 11.85 -4.56
CA GLY A 95 3.68 11.50 -3.78
C GLY A 95 4.51 10.34 -4.34
N ALA A 96 3.94 9.57 -5.28
CA ALA A 96 4.63 8.51 -6.01
C ALA A 96 5.29 8.99 -7.32
N VAL A 97 5.09 10.25 -7.71
CA VAL A 97 5.43 10.80 -9.03
C VAL A 97 6.67 11.71 -8.96
N GLU A 98 7.44 11.69 -7.86
CA GLU A 98 8.65 12.51 -7.67
C GLU A 98 9.77 12.29 -8.72
N GLY A 99 9.55 11.44 -9.73
CA GLY A 99 10.42 11.32 -10.89
C GLY A 99 9.66 11.14 -12.21
N ASN A 100 8.87 12.14 -12.65
CA ASN A 100 8.56 12.40 -14.08
C ASN A 100 8.28 11.17 -14.99
N TYR A 101 7.25 10.36 -14.69
CA TYR A 101 6.82 9.30 -15.63
C TYR A 101 5.43 9.50 -16.23
N TYR A 102 4.54 10.28 -15.60
CA TYR A 102 3.14 10.34 -16.02
C TYR A 102 2.51 11.73 -15.82
N PHE A 103 1.59 12.10 -16.72
CA PHE A 103 0.77 13.31 -16.61
C PHE A 103 -0.33 13.10 -15.55
N LEU A 104 -0.58 14.10 -14.71
CA LEU A 104 -1.66 14.02 -13.72
C LEU A 104 -3.02 14.31 -14.37
N CYS A 105 -4.01 13.48 -14.07
CA CYS A 105 -5.41 13.87 -14.09
C CYS A 105 -5.83 14.27 -12.66
#